data_AF-A0A9W6GXY4-F1
#
_entry.id   AF-A0A9W6GXY4-F1
#
_cell.length_a   1.000
_cell.length_b   1.000
_cell.length_c   1.000
_cell.angle_alpha   90.00
_cell.angle_beta   90.00
_cell.angle_gamma   90.00
#
_symmetry.space_group_name_H-M   'P 1'
#
loop_
_entity.id
_entity.type
_entity.pdbx_description
1 polymer ?
#
loop_
_entity_poly.entity_id
_entity_poly.type
_entity_poly.pdbx_seq_one_letter_code
_entity_poly.pdbx_strand_id
1 'polypeptide(L)'
;MAAVEDLFKSNLPIALGLGLTVALPAIFPSLRPQWSAAIKTGVKLYLEASGEAEVDLIDSLAEGALDQLAALIARPAEKLDDKVTHVVSAYKAKARARSHRWGFSEEDRRKRYDRHIAKLCDKISCRCDTAGDHGAVWDMALEKLPECPGDSHCPQAHPQRR
;
A
#
# COMPACT_ATOMS: atom_id res chain seq x y z
N MET A 1 9.15 43.87 7.83
CA MET A 1 10.11 43.55 6.74
C MET A 1 11.45 43.02 7.26
N ALA A 2 11.55 42.41 8.46
CA ALA A 2 12.82 41.91 8.99
C ALA A 2 13.05 40.39 8.79
N ALA A 3 11.98 39.60 8.64
CA ALA A 3 12.09 38.13 8.54
C ALA A 3 12.61 37.62 7.19
N VAL A 4 12.56 38.44 6.14
CA VAL A 4 12.99 38.07 4.79
C VAL A 4 14.51 38.23 4.64
N GLU A 5 15.10 39.24 5.30
CA GLU A 5 16.54 39.52 5.20
C GLU A 5 17.40 38.48 5.94
N ASP A 6 16.89 37.90 7.03
CA ASP A 6 17.61 36.85 7.78
C ASP A 6 17.61 35.49 7.07
N LEU A 7 16.62 35.21 6.21
CA LEU A 7 16.57 33.99 5.41
C LEU A 7 17.62 33.98 4.29
N PHE A 8 17.96 35.16 3.76
CA PHE A 8 18.98 35.32 2.73
C PHE A 8 20.41 35.29 3.28
N LYS A 9 20.62 35.74 4.52
CA LYS A 9 21.97 35.84 5.11
C LYS A 9 22.60 34.49 5.48
N SER A 10 21.78 33.47 5.78
CA SER A 10 22.24 32.22 6.36
C SER A 10 22.31 31.05 5.36
N ASN A 11 21.67 31.14 4.19
CA ASN A 11 21.59 30.04 3.22
C ASN A 11 21.57 30.51 1.75
N LEU A 12 22.30 31.57 1.42
CA LEU A 12 22.34 32.16 0.06
C LEU A 12 22.56 31.15 -1.09
N PRO A 13 23.46 30.14 -0.99
CA PRO A 13 23.65 29.18 -2.09
C PRO A 13 22.45 28.23 -2.27
N ILE A 14 21.78 27.86 -1.17
CA ILE A 14 20.62 26.95 -1.18
C ILE A 14 19.36 27.71 -1.66
N ALA A 15 19.19 28.96 -1.20
CA ALA A 15 18.12 29.85 -1.62
C ALA A 15 18.25 30.28 -3.09
N LEU A 16 19.47 30.55 -3.57
CA LEU A 16 19.72 30.82 -4.99
C LEU A 16 19.51 29.56 -5.84
N GLY A 17 19.92 28.37 -5.38
CA GLY A 17 19.70 27.11 -6.10
C GLY A 17 18.22 26.74 -6.28
N LEU A 18 17.40 27.00 -5.26
CA LEU A 18 15.94 26.79 -5.30
C LEU A 18 15.18 27.93 -6.02
N GLY A 19 15.66 29.18 -5.90
CA GLY A 19 15.06 30.34 -6.55
C GLY A 19 15.30 30.36 -8.07
N LEU A 20 16.49 29.95 -8.53
CA LEU A 20 16.82 29.92 -9.96
C LEU A 20 15.99 28.87 -10.70
N THR A 21 15.77 27.70 -10.11
CA THR A 21 15.00 26.60 -10.71
C THR A 21 13.52 26.97 -10.91
N VAL A 22 12.91 27.71 -9.99
CA VAL A 22 11.51 28.14 -10.11
C VAL A 22 11.34 29.37 -11.02
N ALA A 23 12.34 30.27 -11.10
CA ALA A 23 12.25 31.50 -11.88
C ALA A 23 12.68 31.36 -13.36
N LEU A 24 13.48 30.34 -13.71
CA LEU A 24 13.95 30.12 -15.08
C LEU A 24 12.83 30.10 -16.15
N PRO A 25 11.67 29.44 -15.94
CA PRO A 25 10.58 29.39 -16.91
C PRO A 25 9.80 30.70 -17.03
N ALA A 26 9.90 31.59 -16.03
CA ALA A 26 9.30 32.92 -16.07
C ALA A 26 10.15 33.89 -16.91
N ILE A 27 11.47 33.72 -16.89
CA ILE A 27 12.44 34.54 -17.63
C ILE A 27 12.63 34.04 -19.07
N PHE A 28 12.57 32.71 -19.29
CA PHE A 28 12.69 32.08 -20.61
C PHE A 28 11.44 31.25 -20.93
N PRO A 29 10.40 31.85 -21.56
CA PRO A 29 9.15 31.16 -21.85
C PRO A 29 9.32 29.94 -22.77
N SER A 30 10.39 29.88 -23.58
CA SER A 30 10.75 28.73 -24.42
C SER A 30 11.12 27.47 -23.62
N LEU A 31 11.48 27.60 -22.33
CA LEU A 31 11.79 26.48 -21.45
C LEU A 31 10.56 25.93 -20.70
N ARG A 32 9.44 26.67 -20.68
CA ARG A 32 8.18 26.22 -20.04
C ARG A 32 7.69 24.85 -20.51
N PRO A 33 7.74 24.50 -21.81
CA PRO A 33 7.30 23.18 -22.27
C PRO A 33 8.17 22.05 -21.72
N GLN A 34 9.49 22.24 -21.72
CA GLN A 34 10.45 21.25 -21.22
C GLN A 34 10.37 21.09 -19.70
N TRP A 35 10.19 22.20 -18.96
CA TRP A 35 9.97 22.19 -17.52
C TRP A 35 8.63 21.54 -17.14
N SER A 36 7.55 21.86 -17.86
CA SER A 36 6.25 21.21 -17.66
C SER A 36 6.33 19.70 -17.89
N ALA A 37 7.06 19.27 -18.93
CA ALA A 37 7.31 17.86 -19.18
C ALA A 37 8.13 17.22 -18.05
N ALA A 38 9.19 17.87 -17.57
CA ALA A 38 10.01 17.37 -16.47
C ALA A 38 9.21 17.23 -15.16
N ILE A 39 8.38 18.22 -14.82
CA ILE A 39 7.47 18.17 -13.66
C ILE A 39 6.47 17.03 -13.82
N LYS A 40 5.82 16.90 -14.98
CA LYS A 40 4.87 15.82 -15.24
C LYS A 40 5.52 14.45 -15.11
N THR A 41 6.72 14.26 -15.67
CA THR A 41 7.48 13.02 -15.55
C THR A 41 7.87 12.75 -14.10
N GLY A 42 8.35 13.76 -13.36
CA GLY A 42 8.68 13.63 -11.95
C GLY A 42 7.47 13.27 -11.07
N VAL A 43 6.30 13.90 -11.32
CA VAL A 43 5.04 13.57 -10.66
C VAL A 43 4.60 12.15 -11.00
N LYS A 44 4.69 11.75 -12.28
CA LYS A 44 4.36 10.39 -12.71
C LYS A 44 5.25 9.35 -12.01
N LEU A 45 6.56 9.55 -12.00
CA LEU A 45 7.52 8.66 -11.33
C LEU A 45 7.28 8.60 -9.82
N TYR A 46 6.99 9.74 -9.18
CA TYR A 46 6.63 9.77 -7.77
C TYR A 46 5.34 9.00 -7.48
N LEU A 47 4.31 9.16 -8.32
CA LEU A 47 3.05 8.45 -8.19
C LEU A 47 3.24 6.94 -8.39
N GLU A 48 4.00 6.53 -9.41
CA GLU A 48 4.37 5.13 -9.66
C GLU A 48 5.13 4.55 -8.45
N ALA A 49 6.19 5.22 -7.99
CA ALA A 49 6.96 4.77 -6.83
C ALA A 49 6.14 4.73 -5.53
N SER A 50 5.24 5.70 -5.32
CA SER A 50 4.34 5.71 -4.16
C SER A 50 3.28 4.61 -4.24
N GLY A 51 2.83 4.27 -5.45
CA GLY A 51 1.90 3.18 -5.72
C GLY A 51 2.55 1.82 -5.47
N GLU A 52 3.77 1.61 -5.99
CA GLU A 52 4.56 0.39 -5.73
C GLU A 52 4.84 0.22 -4.24
N ALA A 53 5.27 1.28 -3.55
CA ALA A 53 5.50 1.24 -2.11
C ALA A 53 4.21 0.94 -1.31
N GLU A 54 3.06 1.47 -1.74
CA GLU A 54 1.77 1.12 -1.14
C GLU A 54 1.42 -0.35 -1.36
N VAL A 55 1.67 -0.89 -2.56
CA VAL A 55 1.44 -2.31 -2.86
C VAL A 55 2.30 -3.21 -1.98
N ASP A 56 3.60 -2.93 -1.83
CA ASP A 56 4.50 -3.71 -0.96
C ASP A 56 4.09 -3.65 0.52
N LEU A 57 3.62 -2.49 0.97
CA LEU A 57 3.11 -2.32 2.33
C LEU A 57 1.82 -3.12 2.57
N ILE A 58 0.91 -3.16 1.59
CA ILE A 58 -0.30 -3.96 1.66
C ILE A 58 0.07 -5.45 1.63
N ASP A 59 0.96 -5.85 0.73
CA ASP A 59 1.39 -7.23 0.53
C ASP A 59 2.05 -7.79 1.80
N SER A 60 3.04 -7.09 2.37
CA SER A 60 3.71 -7.49 3.61
C SER A 60 2.76 -7.62 4.81
N LEU A 61 1.73 -6.76 4.90
CA LEU A 61 0.73 -6.87 5.96
C LEU A 61 -0.13 -8.13 5.78
N ALA A 62 -0.52 -8.44 4.54
CA ALA A 62 -1.30 -9.63 4.22
C ALA A 62 -0.48 -10.92 4.40
N GLU A 63 0.81 -10.91 4.05
CA GLU A 63 1.73 -12.02 4.32
C GLU A 63 1.89 -12.31 5.81
N GLY A 64 2.07 -11.27 6.63
CA GLY A 64 2.15 -11.47 8.07
C GLY A 64 0.86 -12.05 8.69
N ALA A 65 -0.31 -11.82 8.07
CA ALA A 65 -1.56 -12.47 8.48
C ALA A 65 -1.63 -13.94 8.00
N LEU A 66 -1.21 -14.21 6.75
CA LEU A 66 -1.10 -15.57 6.24
C LEU A 66 -0.16 -16.43 7.09
N ASP A 67 1.00 -15.92 7.48
CA ASP A 67 1.96 -16.67 8.29
C ASP A 67 1.39 -17.05 9.66
N GLN A 68 0.61 -16.15 10.27
CA GLN A 68 -0.09 -16.43 11.51
C GLN A 68 -1.17 -17.51 11.32
N LEU A 69 -1.94 -17.47 10.22
CA LEU A 69 -2.92 -18.50 9.90
C LEU A 69 -2.25 -19.85 9.61
N ALA A 70 -1.17 -19.86 8.82
CA ALA A 70 -0.39 -21.06 8.52
C ALA A 70 0.22 -21.69 9.79
N ALA A 71 0.63 -20.87 10.76
CA ALA A 71 1.11 -21.36 12.05
C ALA A 71 0.02 -22.11 12.84
N LEU A 72 -1.26 -21.75 12.68
CA LEU A 72 -2.39 -22.46 13.30
C LEU A 72 -2.65 -23.83 12.64
N ILE A 73 -2.31 -23.97 11.35
CA ILE A 73 -2.35 -25.28 10.66
C ILE A 73 -1.24 -26.18 11.17
N ALA A 74 -0.01 -25.64 11.25
CA ALA A 74 1.16 -26.40 11.69
C ALA A 74 1.09 -26.84 13.17
N ARG A 75 0.33 -26.12 14.00
CA ARG A 75 0.15 -26.41 15.42
C ARG A 75 -1.33 -26.32 15.78
N PRO A 76 -2.04 -27.46 15.81
CA PRO A 76 -3.45 -27.49 16.16
C PRO A 76 -3.67 -26.80 17.51
N ALA A 77 -4.41 -25.70 17.48
CA ALA A 77 -4.69 -24.90 18.65
C ALA A 77 -6.04 -25.30 19.24
N GLU A 78 -6.14 -25.32 20.57
CA GLU A 78 -7.44 -25.21 21.23
C GLU A 78 -8.08 -23.87 20.83
N LYS A 79 -9.40 -23.89 20.59
CA LYS A 79 -10.17 -22.70 20.16
C LYS A 79 -9.66 -22.10 18.85
N LEU A 80 -9.51 -22.95 17.84
CA LEU A 80 -9.06 -22.57 16.50
C LEU A 80 -9.87 -21.40 15.91
N ASP A 81 -11.20 -21.42 16.04
CA ASP A 81 -12.09 -20.34 15.54
C ASP A 81 -11.79 -18.98 16.20
N ASP A 82 -11.58 -18.93 17.52
CA ASP A 82 -11.22 -17.71 18.24
C ASP A 82 -9.87 -17.16 17.74
N LYS A 83 -8.91 -18.05 17.46
CA LYS A 83 -7.58 -17.66 16.96
C LYS A 83 -7.65 -17.13 15.54
N VAL A 84 -8.37 -17.80 14.65
CA VAL A 84 -8.61 -17.32 13.28
C VAL A 84 -9.31 -15.96 13.30
N THR A 85 -10.37 -15.82 14.11
CA THR A 85 -11.09 -14.55 14.31
C THR A 85 -10.17 -13.45 14.82
N HIS A 86 -9.27 -13.75 15.75
CA HIS A 86 -8.28 -12.80 16.25
C HIS A 86 -7.32 -12.33 15.16
N VAL A 87 -6.77 -13.24 14.35
CA VAL A 87 -5.84 -12.87 13.27
C VAL A 87 -6.54 -11.99 12.23
N VAL A 88 -7.74 -12.38 11.78
CA VAL A 88 -8.50 -11.61 10.78
C VAL A 88 -8.91 -10.24 11.32
N SER A 89 -9.40 -10.15 12.56
CA SER A 89 -9.78 -8.86 13.18
C SER A 89 -8.57 -7.94 13.40
N ALA A 90 -7.42 -8.48 13.82
CA ALA A 90 -6.18 -7.72 13.96
C ALA A 90 -5.69 -7.18 12.61
N TYR A 91 -5.81 -7.96 11.54
CA TYR A 91 -5.54 -7.50 10.18
C TYR A 91 -6.46 -6.34 9.79
N LYS A 92 -7.78 -6.52 9.93
CA LYS A 92 -8.79 -5.48 9.63
C LYS A 92 -8.51 -4.18 10.38
N ALA A 93 -8.17 -4.27 11.67
CA ALA A 93 -7.83 -3.10 12.48
C ALA A 93 -6.59 -2.36 11.95
N LYS A 94 -5.52 -3.09 11.59
CA LYS A 94 -4.31 -2.51 11.01
C LYS A 94 -4.56 -1.90 9.63
N ALA A 95 -5.31 -2.58 8.77
CA ALA A 95 -5.70 -2.10 7.45
C ALA A 95 -6.50 -0.79 7.55
N ARG A 96 -7.48 -0.72 8.46
CA ARG A 96 -8.27 0.50 8.71
C ARG A 96 -7.40 1.63 9.23
N ALA A 97 -6.52 1.37 10.21
CA ALA A 97 -5.61 2.37 10.74
C ALA A 97 -4.66 2.95 9.66
N ARG A 98 -4.10 2.09 8.79
CA ARG A 98 -3.27 2.55 7.66
C ARG A 98 -4.09 3.36 6.66
N SER A 99 -5.28 2.89 6.31
CA SER A 99 -6.15 3.59 5.37
C SER A 99 -6.53 4.99 5.87
N HIS A 100 -6.85 5.13 7.17
CA HIS A 100 -7.10 6.44 7.78
C HIS A 100 -5.87 7.35 7.81
N ARG A 101 -4.68 6.80 8.11
CA ARG A 101 -3.45 7.60 8.23
C ARG A 101 -3.00 8.20 6.90
N TRP A 102 -3.22 7.51 5.78
CA TRP A 102 -2.71 7.90 4.46
C TRP A 102 -3.79 8.33 3.48
N GLY A 103 -5.07 8.20 3.83
CA GLY A 103 -6.19 8.56 2.97
C GLY A 103 -6.58 10.04 3.04
N PHE A 104 -6.66 10.68 1.88
CA PHE A 104 -6.94 12.12 1.76
C PHE A 104 -8.44 12.48 1.95
N SER A 105 -9.33 11.54 1.65
CA SER A 105 -10.79 11.67 1.79
C SER A 105 -11.39 10.38 2.34
N GLU A 106 -12.66 10.40 2.79
CA GLU A 106 -13.34 9.17 3.21
C GLU A 106 -13.46 8.13 2.08
N GLU A 107 -13.68 8.59 0.85
CA GLU A 107 -13.69 7.70 -0.31
C GLU A 107 -12.31 7.06 -0.57
N ASP A 108 -11.23 7.84 -0.45
CA ASP A 108 -9.86 7.32 -0.60
C ASP A 108 -9.51 6.33 0.52
N ARG A 109 -9.88 6.65 1.76
CA ARG A 109 -9.72 5.74 2.92
C ARG A 109 -10.44 4.43 2.70
N ARG A 110 -11.68 4.48 2.20
CA ARG A 110 -12.46 3.29 1.87
C ARG A 110 -11.76 2.48 0.77
N LYS A 111 -11.38 3.10 -0.35
CA LYS A 111 -10.66 2.41 -1.45
C LYS A 111 -9.34 1.76 -1.00
N ARG A 112 -8.58 2.43 -0.12
CA ARG A 112 -7.36 1.87 0.48
C ARG A 112 -7.66 0.67 1.36
N TYR A 113 -8.70 0.75 2.19
CA TYR A 113 -9.14 -0.38 3.02
C TYR A 113 -9.60 -1.55 2.16
N ASP A 114 -10.41 -1.30 1.13
CA ASP A 114 -10.90 -2.33 0.22
C ASP A 114 -9.74 -3.03 -0.51
N ARG A 115 -8.68 -2.29 -0.89
CA ARG A 115 -7.44 -2.89 -1.44
C ARG A 115 -6.74 -3.82 -0.45
N HIS A 116 -6.69 -3.46 0.83
CA HIS A 116 -6.18 -4.37 1.86
C HIS A 116 -7.03 -5.64 1.99
N ILE A 117 -8.35 -5.52 2.00
CA ILE A 117 -9.24 -6.68 2.12
C ILE A 117 -9.11 -7.60 0.91
N ALA A 118 -9.21 -7.05 -0.31
CA ALA A 118 -9.03 -7.80 -1.55
C ALA A 118 -7.71 -8.57 -1.56
N LYS A 119 -6.60 -7.92 -1.17
CA LYS A 119 -5.29 -8.58 -1.16
C LYS A 119 -5.20 -9.76 -0.20
N LEU A 120 -5.79 -9.66 0.99
CA LEU A 120 -5.82 -10.77 1.93
C LEU A 120 -6.72 -11.91 1.41
N CYS A 121 -7.87 -11.57 0.83
CA CYS A 121 -8.77 -12.54 0.21
C CYS A 121 -8.06 -13.31 -0.91
N ASP A 122 -7.42 -12.62 -1.86
CA ASP A 122 -6.67 -13.27 -2.95
C ASP A 122 -5.61 -14.23 -2.41
N LYS A 123 -4.85 -13.78 -1.41
CA LYS A 123 -3.81 -14.58 -0.78
C LYS A 123 -4.37 -15.80 -0.04
N ILE A 124 -5.53 -15.70 0.62
CA ILE A 124 -6.19 -16.84 1.29
C ILE A 124 -6.80 -17.79 0.27
N SER A 125 -7.52 -17.29 -0.74
CA SER A 125 -8.12 -18.10 -1.81
C SER A 125 -7.06 -18.92 -2.55
N CYS A 126 -5.90 -18.34 -2.86
CA CYS A 126 -4.74 -19.08 -3.39
C CYS A 126 -4.30 -20.24 -2.49
N ARG A 127 -4.40 -20.09 -1.16
CA ARG A 127 -4.05 -21.15 -0.22
C ARG A 127 -5.14 -22.20 -0.13
N CYS A 128 -6.43 -21.84 -0.15
CA CYS A 128 -7.54 -22.80 -0.27
C CYS A 128 -7.34 -23.72 -1.48
N ASP A 129 -7.04 -23.15 -2.65
CA ASP A 129 -6.84 -23.90 -3.90
C ASP A 129 -5.66 -24.90 -3.83
N THR A 130 -4.70 -24.68 -2.93
CA THR A 130 -3.47 -25.48 -2.81
C THR A 130 -3.38 -26.31 -1.53
N ALA A 131 -4.31 -26.16 -0.58
CA ALA A 131 -4.16 -26.66 0.79
C ALA A 131 -4.53 -28.14 1.02
N GLY A 132 -5.20 -28.82 0.08
CA GLY A 132 -5.65 -30.21 0.30
C GLY A 132 -6.43 -30.36 1.62
N ASP A 133 -6.08 -31.36 2.45
CA ASP A 133 -6.74 -31.63 3.75
C ASP A 133 -6.52 -30.56 4.83
N HIS A 134 -5.69 -29.53 4.58
CA HIS A 134 -5.44 -28.43 5.51
C HIS A 134 -6.30 -27.18 5.25
N GLY A 135 -7.39 -27.32 4.49
CA GLY A 135 -8.28 -26.22 4.06
C GLY A 135 -9.07 -25.52 5.17
N ALA A 136 -9.36 -26.19 6.28
CA ALA A 136 -10.32 -25.70 7.29
C ALA A 136 -9.96 -24.32 7.89
N VAL A 137 -8.67 -24.04 8.12
CA VAL A 137 -8.24 -22.73 8.65
C VAL A 137 -8.45 -21.61 7.63
N TRP A 138 -8.22 -21.91 6.35
CA TRP A 138 -8.40 -20.96 5.26
C TRP A 138 -9.88 -20.67 5.00
N ASP A 139 -10.71 -21.71 5.03
CA ASP A 139 -12.17 -21.58 4.89
C ASP A 139 -12.76 -20.76 6.04
N MET A 140 -12.35 -21.04 7.29
CA MET A 140 -12.74 -20.23 8.46
C MET A 140 -12.29 -18.78 8.29
N ALA A 141 -11.08 -18.53 7.77
CA ALA A 141 -10.59 -17.17 7.58
C ALA A 141 -11.39 -16.41 6.51
N LEU A 142 -11.79 -17.06 5.41
CA LEU A 142 -12.67 -16.47 4.40
C LEU A 142 -14.07 -16.18 4.95
N GLU A 143 -14.62 -17.06 5.80
CA GLU A 143 -15.92 -16.82 6.45
C GLU A 143 -15.91 -15.54 7.31
N LYS A 144 -14.78 -15.21 7.96
CA LYS A 144 -14.62 -13.95 8.72
C LYS A 144 -14.36 -12.72 7.82
N LEU A 145 -14.27 -12.92 6.51
CA LEU A 145 -14.06 -11.88 5.49
C LEU A 145 -15.22 -11.84 4.47
N PRO A 146 -16.46 -11.51 4.88
CA PRO A 146 -17.60 -11.41 3.96
C PRO A 146 -17.46 -10.26 2.95
N GLU A 147 -16.48 -9.38 3.17
CA GLU A 147 -16.11 -8.25 2.32
C GLU A 147 -15.22 -8.66 1.14
N CYS A 148 -14.86 -9.94 1.00
CA CYS A 148 -14.07 -10.41 -0.14
C CYS A 148 -14.80 -10.12 -1.47
N PRO A 149 -14.13 -9.49 -2.44
CA PRO A 149 -14.71 -9.27 -3.75
C PRO A 149 -14.92 -10.64 -4.42
N GLY A 150 -16.11 -10.87 -5.01
CA GLY A 150 -16.54 -12.19 -5.51
C GLY A 150 -15.71 -12.75 -6.68
N ASP A 151 -14.72 -12.00 -7.15
CA ASP A 151 -13.76 -12.32 -8.20
C ASP A 151 -12.34 -12.58 -7.66
N SER A 152 -12.13 -12.67 -6.34
CA SER A 152 -10.82 -13.02 -5.76
C SER A 152 -10.37 -14.40 -6.23
N HIS A 153 -9.58 -14.42 -7.30
CA HIS A 153 -9.04 -15.60 -7.98
C HIS A 153 -7.55 -15.63 -7.74
N CYS A 154 -6.97 -16.82 -7.54
CA CYS A 154 -5.52 -16.91 -7.42
C CYS A 154 -4.87 -16.47 -8.74
N PRO A 155 -4.15 -15.33 -8.80
CA PRO A 155 -3.42 -14.98 -10.00
C PRO A 155 -2.34 -16.05 -10.17
N GLN A 156 -2.43 -16.84 -11.24
CA GLN A 156 -1.48 -17.92 -11.50
C GLN A 156 -0.06 -17.41 -11.30
N ALA A 157 0.68 -18.07 -10.42
CA ALA A 157 2.07 -17.75 -10.14
C ALA A 157 2.81 -17.65 -11.48
N HIS A 158 3.19 -16.44 -11.87
CA HIS A 158 4.09 -16.26 -13.00
C HIS A 158 5.34 -17.10 -12.71
N PRO A 159 5.71 -18.08 -13.55
CA PRO A 159 6.96 -18.79 -13.37
C PRO A 159 8.06 -17.74 -13.47
N GLN A 160 8.80 -17.54 -12.38
CA GLN A 160 10.03 -16.78 -12.36
C GLN A 160 10.87 -17.23 -13.55
N ARG A 161 11.00 -16.36 -14.56
CA ARG A 161 11.92 -16.58 -15.68
C ARG A 161 13.32 -16.62 -15.06
N ARG A 162 13.90 -17.82 -15.04
CA ARG A 162 15.34 -18.01 -14.86
C ARG A 162 16.10 -17.43 -16.05
#